data_AF-A0A7J5NXL8-F1
#
_entry.id   AF-A0A7J5NXL8-F1
#
_cell.length_a   1.000
_cell.length_b   1.000
_cell.length_c   1.000
_cell.angle_alpha   90.00
_cell.angle_beta   90.00
_cell.angle_gamma   90.00
#
_symmetry.space_group_name_H-M   'P 1'
#
loop_
_entity.id
_entity.type
_entity.pdbx_description
1 polymer ?
#
loop_
_entity_poly.entity_id
_entity_poly.type
_entity_poly.pdbx_seq_one_letter_code
_entity_poly.pdbx_strand_id
1 'polypeptide(L)'
;MTIIDAIKKGLKAAGVNEKYAVKVQKLFKIEKEEDIDTYIALFKDNILPDLESTSAIEKAKKDAIAEYEKNNGLKDGKPIKSAKKTKKTVKSDDDDEEDDDEDFEDLPASVVKLLKAQQKQISELTASVSSVVSTVTTSTKQASARTLFADAKLPEKWFNRIDVNSETSVEDQIKELQEEYAEIRQSVIDDEVAGGDYKPNSYKPKERSEKEWLELMEDEEGVNNGTASLGLEE
;
A
#
# COMPACT_ATOMS: atom_id res chain seq x y z
N MET A 1 31.98 -6.60 -20.08
CA MET A 1 30.65 -6.28 -20.68
C MET A 1 30.08 -5.11 -19.89
N THR A 2 28.90 -4.56 -20.19
CA THR A 2 28.17 -3.82 -19.13
C THR A 2 27.28 -4.81 -18.38
N ILE A 3 27.02 -4.58 -17.08
CA ILE A 3 26.07 -5.40 -16.29
C ILE A 3 24.72 -5.48 -17.03
N ILE A 4 24.27 -4.39 -17.65
CA ILE A 4 23.04 -4.35 -18.45
C ILE A 4 23.08 -5.35 -19.62
N ASP A 5 24.21 -5.49 -20.31
CA ASP A 5 24.33 -6.41 -21.45
C ASP A 5 24.43 -7.87 -21.01
N ALA A 6 25.02 -8.15 -19.84
CA ALA A 6 24.97 -9.46 -19.20
C ALA A 6 23.52 -9.82 -18.81
N ILE A 7 22.79 -8.89 -18.18
CA ILE A 7 21.37 -9.08 -17.82
C ILE A 7 20.49 -9.25 -19.06
N LYS A 8 20.67 -8.46 -20.13
CA LYS A 8 19.94 -8.66 -21.41
C LYS A 8 20.17 -10.06 -21.97
N LYS A 9 21.43 -10.55 -21.94
CA LYS A 9 21.78 -11.88 -22.43
C LYS A 9 21.11 -12.98 -21.60
N GLY A 10 21.11 -12.86 -20.27
CA GLY A 10 20.39 -13.77 -19.37
C GLY A 10 18.87 -13.74 -19.57
N LEU A 11 18.27 -12.56 -19.72
CA LEU A 11 16.82 -12.42 -19.96
C LEU A 11 16.42 -13.09 -21.28
N LYS A 12 17.21 -12.87 -22.34
CA LYS A 12 17.01 -13.52 -23.64
C LYS A 12 17.13 -15.04 -23.53
N ALA A 13 18.06 -15.57 -22.73
CA ALA A 13 18.19 -17.00 -22.45
C ALA A 13 17.00 -17.55 -21.63
N ALA A 14 16.48 -16.78 -20.68
CA ALA A 14 15.31 -17.12 -19.86
C ALA A 14 13.97 -17.00 -20.61
N GLY A 15 13.96 -16.48 -21.84
CA GLY A 15 12.75 -16.24 -22.64
C GLY A 15 12.00 -14.94 -22.29
N VAL A 16 12.64 -14.03 -21.54
CA VAL A 16 12.06 -12.78 -21.04
C VAL A 16 12.53 -11.59 -21.90
N ASN A 17 11.67 -10.58 -22.07
CA ASN A 17 11.95 -9.45 -22.95
C ASN A 17 13.13 -8.58 -22.44
N GLU A 18 14.11 -8.31 -23.31
CA GLU A 18 15.31 -7.51 -23.00
C GLU A 18 14.99 -6.10 -22.47
N LYS A 19 13.79 -5.56 -22.76
CA LYS A 19 13.30 -4.28 -22.20
C LYS A 19 13.25 -4.27 -20.68
N TYR A 20 13.18 -5.42 -20.02
CA TYR A 20 13.17 -5.52 -18.57
C TYR A 20 14.57 -5.45 -17.93
N ALA A 21 15.67 -5.47 -18.69
CA ALA A 21 17.03 -5.48 -18.13
C ALA A 21 17.31 -4.33 -17.16
N VAL A 22 16.86 -3.11 -17.49
CA VAL A 22 17.00 -1.93 -16.62
C VAL A 22 16.14 -2.06 -15.35
N LYS A 23 14.97 -2.70 -15.44
CA LYS A 23 14.12 -2.99 -14.26
C LYS A 23 14.78 -4.03 -13.36
N VAL A 24 15.27 -5.15 -13.92
CA VAL A 24 15.98 -6.21 -13.19
C VAL A 24 17.20 -5.63 -12.46
N GLN A 25 18.05 -4.88 -13.16
CA GLN A 25 19.22 -4.25 -12.55
C GLN A 25 18.84 -3.34 -11.38
N LYS A 26 17.80 -2.51 -11.53
CA LYS A 26 17.36 -1.57 -10.49
C LYS A 26 16.65 -2.25 -9.33
N LEU A 27 15.89 -3.33 -9.58
CA LEU A 27 15.14 -4.07 -8.57
C LEU A 27 16.08 -4.87 -7.65
N PHE A 28 17.04 -5.58 -8.25
CA PHE A 28 18.01 -6.43 -7.53
C PHE A 28 19.32 -5.72 -7.19
N LYS A 29 19.47 -4.44 -7.53
CA LYS A 29 20.68 -3.62 -7.30
C LYS A 29 21.97 -4.32 -7.73
N ILE A 30 21.96 -4.86 -8.96
CA ILE A 30 23.06 -5.69 -9.48
C ILE A 30 24.25 -4.78 -9.83
N GLU A 31 25.27 -4.79 -8.97
CA GLU A 31 26.53 -4.04 -9.12
C GLU A 31 27.70 -4.90 -9.62
N LYS A 32 27.57 -6.24 -9.55
CA LYS A 32 28.56 -7.24 -10.01
C LYS A 32 27.91 -8.20 -10.99
N GLU A 33 28.70 -8.89 -11.83
CA GLU A 33 28.19 -9.87 -12.80
C GLU A 33 27.85 -11.25 -12.18
N GLU A 34 27.95 -11.39 -10.85
CA GLU A 34 27.66 -12.60 -10.08
C GLU A 34 26.13 -12.82 -9.94
N ASP A 35 25.68 -14.08 -9.98
CA ASP A 35 24.29 -14.54 -9.79
C ASP A 35 23.21 -13.92 -10.72
N ILE A 36 23.60 -13.31 -11.85
CA ILE A 36 22.66 -12.73 -12.83
C ILE A 36 21.56 -13.71 -13.25
N ASP A 37 21.88 -14.98 -13.51
CA ASP A 37 20.89 -15.99 -13.90
C ASP A 37 19.88 -16.29 -12.77
N THR A 38 20.34 -16.28 -11.52
CA THR A 38 19.49 -16.43 -10.32
C THR A 38 18.52 -15.24 -10.19
N TYR A 39 19.01 -14.00 -10.28
CA TYR A 39 18.15 -12.81 -10.24
C TYR A 39 17.13 -12.76 -11.39
N ILE A 40 17.49 -13.29 -12.55
CA ILE A 40 16.61 -13.38 -13.72
C ILE A 40 15.55 -14.46 -13.55
N ALA A 41 15.88 -15.59 -12.92
CA ALA A 41 14.90 -16.60 -12.50
C ALA A 41 13.92 -16.02 -11.47
N LEU A 42 14.41 -15.36 -10.41
CA LEU A 42 13.54 -14.70 -9.42
C LEU A 42 12.64 -13.64 -10.08
N PHE A 43 13.16 -12.84 -11.00
CA PHE A 43 12.37 -11.87 -11.77
C PHE A 43 11.27 -12.55 -12.60
N LYS A 44 11.61 -13.63 -13.31
CA LYS A 44 10.68 -14.36 -14.17
C LYS A 44 9.55 -15.02 -13.37
N ASP A 45 9.89 -15.63 -12.25
CA ASP A 45 8.94 -16.48 -11.52
C ASP A 45 8.08 -15.67 -10.53
N ASN A 46 8.58 -14.54 -10.02
CA ASN A 46 7.88 -13.75 -8.98
C ASN A 46 7.45 -12.34 -9.42
N ILE A 47 8.12 -11.72 -10.40
CA ILE A 47 7.90 -10.29 -10.74
C ILE A 47 7.24 -10.12 -12.12
N LEU A 48 7.58 -10.98 -13.08
CA LEU A 48 6.97 -10.97 -14.41
C LEU A 48 5.44 -11.24 -14.37
N PRO A 49 4.91 -12.19 -13.57
CA PRO A 49 3.47 -12.45 -13.52
C PRO A 49 2.68 -11.24 -13.03
N ASP A 50 3.20 -10.51 -12.04
CA ASP A 50 2.57 -9.29 -11.51
C ASP A 50 2.67 -8.11 -12.49
N LEU A 51 3.78 -8.01 -13.23
CA LEU A 51 3.93 -6.99 -14.26
C LEU A 51 3.02 -7.24 -15.48
N GLU A 52 2.79 -8.50 -15.84
CA GLU A 52 1.84 -8.88 -16.89
C GLU A 52 0.39 -8.74 -16.40
N SER A 53 0.07 -9.17 -15.18
CA SER A 53 -1.29 -9.06 -14.61
C SER A 53 -1.72 -7.60 -14.44
N THR A 54 -0.85 -6.71 -13.94
CA THR A 54 -1.12 -5.27 -13.87
C THR A 54 -1.36 -4.67 -15.26
N SER A 55 -0.56 -5.06 -16.27
CA SER A 55 -0.77 -4.60 -17.65
C SER A 55 -2.08 -5.12 -18.27
N ALA A 56 -2.47 -6.35 -17.95
CA ALA A 56 -3.73 -6.95 -18.40
C ALA A 56 -4.93 -6.29 -17.72
N ILE A 57 -4.84 -5.96 -16.43
CA ILE A 57 -5.87 -5.23 -15.67
C ILE A 57 -6.00 -3.80 -16.20
N GLU A 58 -4.90 -3.09 -16.48
CA GLU A 58 -4.96 -1.76 -17.12
C GLU A 58 -5.60 -1.80 -18.50
N LYS A 59 -5.28 -2.82 -19.31
CA LYS A 59 -5.87 -2.99 -20.63
C LYS A 59 -7.36 -3.30 -20.52
N ALA A 60 -7.76 -4.26 -19.67
CA ALA A 60 -9.16 -4.59 -19.42
C ALA A 60 -9.97 -3.39 -18.91
N LYS A 61 -9.39 -2.54 -18.05
CA LYS A 61 -10.02 -1.27 -17.62
C LYS A 61 -10.22 -0.31 -18.80
N LYS A 62 -9.21 -0.12 -19.65
CA LYS A 62 -9.32 0.75 -20.84
C LYS A 62 -10.34 0.21 -21.85
N ASP A 63 -10.33 -1.09 -22.11
CA ASP A 63 -11.26 -1.74 -23.03
C ASP A 63 -12.71 -1.67 -22.47
N ALA A 64 -12.92 -1.91 -21.18
CA ALA A 64 -14.24 -1.77 -20.53
C ALA A 64 -14.76 -0.31 -20.51
N ILE A 65 -13.87 0.67 -20.29
CA ILE A 65 -14.23 2.10 -20.42
C ILE A 65 -14.61 2.41 -21.87
N ALA A 66 -13.84 1.93 -22.86
CA ALA A 66 -14.13 2.17 -24.27
C ALA A 66 -15.45 1.52 -24.74
N GLU A 67 -15.77 0.31 -24.25
CA GLU A 67 -17.06 -0.35 -24.50
C GLU A 67 -18.22 0.39 -23.84
N TYR A 68 -18.06 0.84 -22.58
CA TYR A 68 -19.06 1.66 -21.89
C TYR A 68 -19.28 3.00 -22.60
N GLU A 69 -18.21 3.71 -22.96
CA GLU A 69 -18.27 4.98 -23.68
C GLU A 69 -18.97 4.83 -25.03
N LYS A 70 -18.59 3.82 -25.81
CA LYS A 70 -19.20 3.51 -27.10
C LYS A 70 -20.69 3.19 -26.99
N ASN A 71 -21.11 2.44 -25.97
CA ASN A 71 -22.51 2.07 -25.77
C ASN A 71 -23.36 3.24 -25.25
N ASN A 72 -22.77 4.20 -24.53
CA ASN A 72 -23.47 5.36 -23.97
C ASN A 72 -23.29 6.64 -24.81
N GLY A 73 -22.66 6.58 -25.98
CA GLY A 73 -22.42 7.75 -26.82
C GLY A 73 -21.47 8.79 -26.20
N LEU A 74 -20.56 8.34 -25.33
CA LEU A 74 -19.52 9.15 -24.70
C LEU A 74 -18.18 8.93 -25.42
N LYS A 75 -17.26 9.88 -25.23
CA LYS A 75 -15.83 9.73 -25.53
C LYS A 75 -15.04 10.58 -24.54
N ASP A 76 -14.04 10.00 -23.89
CA ASP A 76 -13.23 10.66 -22.85
C ASP A 76 -14.12 11.27 -21.74
N GLY A 77 -15.13 10.52 -21.29
CA GLY A 77 -16.12 10.92 -20.30
C GLY A 77 -17.14 11.98 -20.75
N LYS A 78 -17.09 12.45 -22.00
CA LYS A 78 -17.95 13.55 -22.51
C LYS A 78 -18.93 13.06 -23.56
N PRO A 79 -20.19 13.54 -23.58
CA PRO A 79 -21.13 13.21 -24.65
C PRO A 79 -20.55 13.54 -26.02
N ILE A 80 -20.61 12.58 -26.95
CA ILE A 80 -20.21 12.79 -28.34
C ILE A 80 -21.23 13.75 -28.95
N LYS A 81 -20.84 15.02 -29.08
CA LYS A 81 -21.66 16.04 -29.73
C LYS A 81 -21.95 15.61 -31.16
N SER A 82 -23.15 15.08 -31.40
CA SER A 82 -23.67 14.78 -32.73
C SER A 82 -23.78 16.08 -33.53
N ALA A 83 -22.77 16.35 -34.36
CA ALA A 83 -22.80 17.51 -35.22
C ALA A 83 -23.98 17.40 -36.19
N LYS A 84 -24.96 18.33 -36.08
CA LYS A 84 -25.64 19.06 -37.19
C LYS A 84 -27.12 19.37 -36.92
N LYS A 85 -27.43 20.58 -36.41
CA LYS A 85 -28.00 21.68 -37.23
C LYS A 85 -28.13 23.00 -36.47
N THR A 86 -27.95 24.07 -37.23
CA THR A 86 -28.09 25.49 -36.89
C THR A 86 -29.49 25.93 -36.49
N LYS A 87 -29.61 26.72 -35.41
CA LYS A 87 -30.21 28.07 -35.48
C LYS A 87 -29.63 28.98 -34.38
N LYS A 88 -29.64 30.29 -34.61
CA LYS A 88 -28.94 31.35 -33.87
C LYS A 88 -29.96 32.27 -33.18
N THR A 89 -29.76 32.54 -31.88
CA THR A 89 -30.16 33.70 -31.03
C THR A 89 -29.79 33.34 -29.56
N VAL A 90 -29.39 34.23 -28.64
CA VAL A 90 -28.79 35.57 -28.78
C VAL A 90 -27.67 35.76 -27.71
N LYS A 91 -27.86 36.58 -26.66
CA LYS A 91 -27.07 36.73 -25.42
C LYS A 91 -27.83 37.67 -24.46
N SER A 92 -27.86 37.33 -23.17
CA SER A 92 -27.91 38.12 -21.91
C SER A 92 -28.04 37.07 -20.79
N ASP A 93 -27.26 36.99 -19.70
CA ASP A 93 -26.87 38.00 -18.70
C ASP A 93 -28.08 38.73 -18.09
N ASP A 94 -28.80 38.06 -17.19
CA ASP A 94 -29.21 38.62 -15.90
C ASP A 94 -29.42 37.50 -14.86
N ASP A 95 -29.48 37.88 -13.59
CA ASP A 95 -29.47 37.01 -12.40
C ASP A 95 -30.90 36.89 -11.81
N ASP A 96 -31.59 35.77 -12.01
CA ASP A 96 -32.84 35.46 -11.28
C ASP A 96 -33.08 33.94 -11.13
N GLU A 97 -33.72 33.55 -10.02
CA GLU A 97 -33.94 32.16 -9.59
C GLU A 97 -35.20 31.55 -10.25
N GLU A 98 -35.15 31.26 -11.55
CA GLU A 98 -36.20 30.47 -12.23
C GLU A 98 -35.89 28.96 -12.17
N ASP A 99 -36.73 28.23 -11.43
CA ASP A 99 -36.74 26.76 -11.34
C ASP A 99 -37.01 26.19 -12.75
N ASP A 100 -36.09 25.35 -13.26
CA ASP A 100 -35.93 24.94 -14.67
C ASP A 100 -37.07 24.00 -15.16
N ASP A 101 -38.31 24.50 -15.19
CA ASP A 101 -39.54 23.77 -15.51
C ASP A 101 -39.93 23.83 -17.02
N GLU A 102 -39.19 24.57 -17.84
CA GLU A 102 -39.44 24.71 -19.29
C GLU A 102 -39.22 23.40 -20.07
N ASP A 103 -38.42 22.46 -19.57
CA ASP A 103 -38.05 21.22 -20.28
C ASP A 103 -39.18 20.14 -20.30
N PHE A 104 -40.36 20.44 -19.71
CA PHE A 104 -41.45 19.47 -19.53
C PHE A 104 -42.83 19.89 -20.10
N GLU A 105 -42.94 21.04 -20.77
CA GLU A 105 -44.25 21.63 -21.16
C GLU A 105 -45.10 20.74 -22.11
N ASP A 106 -44.47 19.92 -22.96
CA ASP A 106 -45.17 19.06 -23.94
C ASP A 106 -45.49 17.65 -23.39
N LEU A 107 -45.18 17.38 -22.11
CA LEU A 107 -45.42 16.10 -21.45
C LEU A 107 -46.67 16.17 -20.56
N PRO A 108 -47.54 15.13 -20.56
CA PRO A 108 -48.75 15.16 -19.76
C PRO A 108 -48.41 15.24 -18.27
N ALA A 109 -49.08 16.12 -17.52
CA ALA A 109 -48.75 16.47 -16.13
C ALA A 109 -48.59 15.28 -15.16
N SER A 110 -49.20 14.12 -15.45
CA SER A 110 -48.99 12.89 -14.68
C SER A 110 -47.59 12.29 -14.87
N VAL A 111 -47.02 12.37 -16.08
CA VAL A 111 -45.65 11.95 -16.39
C VAL A 111 -44.63 12.92 -15.79
N VAL A 112 -44.89 14.24 -15.85
CA VAL A 112 -44.04 15.25 -15.21
C VAL A 112 -44.00 15.06 -13.68
N LYS A 113 -45.15 14.81 -13.04
CA LYS A 113 -45.20 14.44 -11.61
C LYS A 113 -44.47 13.15 -11.30
N LEU A 114 -44.61 12.11 -12.13
CA LEU A 114 -43.88 10.86 -11.96
C LEU A 114 -42.37 11.07 -12.08
N LEU A 115 -41.92 11.88 -13.04
CA LEU A 115 -40.51 12.12 -13.29
C LEU A 115 -39.87 12.98 -12.19
N LYS A 116 -40.52 14.06 -11.74
CA LYS A 116 -40.08 14.81 -10.54
C LYS A 116 -40.02 13.91 -9.30
N ALA A 117 -40.98 13.00 -9.13
CA ALA A 117 -40.94 12.01 -8.04
C ALA A 117 -39.78 11.01 -8.17
N GLN A 118 -39.51 10.51 -9.38
CA GLN A 118 -38.37 9.64 -9.67
C GLN A 118 -37.03 10.35 -9.45
N GLN A 119 -36.90 11.60 -9.91
CA GLN A 119 -35.69 12.41 -9.72
C GLN A 119 -35.41 12.67 -8.23
N LYS A 120 -36.46 12.95 -7.44
CA LYS A 120 -36.35 13.03 -5.97
C LYS A 120 -35.89 11.70 -5.35
N GLN A 121 -36.47 10.57 -5.76
CA GLN A 121 -36.04 9.25 -5.28
C GLN A 121 -34.59 8.92 -5.69
N ILE A 122 -34.15 9.31 -6.89
CA ILE A 122 -32.77 9.14 -7.36
C ILE A 122 -31.81 10.00 -6.52
N SER A 123 -32.18 11.22 -6.17
CA SER A 123 -31.37 12.08 -5.27
C SER A 123 -31.26 11.52 -3.85
N GLU A 124 -32.37 11.05 -3.26
CA GLU A 124 -32.37 10.39 -1.95
C GLU A 124 -31.55 9.09 -1.96
N LEU A 125 -31.69 8.27 -3.00
CA LEU A 125 -30.86 7.07 -3.20
C LEU A 125 -29.38 7.43 -3.36
N THR A 126 -29.04 8.46 -4.16
CA THR A 126 -27.66 8.92 -4.36
C THR A 126 -27.03 9.40 -3.05
N ALA A 127 -27.77 10.14 -2.23
CA ALA A 127 -27.33 10.55 -0.90
C ALA A 127 -27.10 9.34 0.03
N SER A 128 -28.01 8.35 0.01
CA SER A 128 -27.86 7.12 0.79
C SER A 128 -26.66 6.28 0.34
N VAL A 129 -26.43 6.15 -0.97
CA VAL A 129 -25.28 5.44 -1.55
C VAL A 129 -23.99 6.16 -1.21
N SER A 130 -23.94 7.49 -1.27
CA SER A 130 -22.77 8.28 -0.85
C SER A 130 -22.45 8.07 0.64
N SER A 131 -23.46 8.05 1.51
CA SER A 131 -23.29 7.75 2.94
C SER A 131 -22.79 6.31 3.19
N VAL A 132 -23.34 5.32 2.47
CA VAL A 132 -22.90 3.91 2.53
C VAL A 132 -21.48 3.74 2.00
N VAL A 133 -21.13 4.36 0.86
CA VAL A 133 -19.75 4.35 0.34
C VAL A 133 -18.79 4.97 1.35
N SER A 134 -19.17 6.08 1.99
CA SER A 134 -18.36 6.73 3.03
C SER A 134 -18.12 5.79 4.22
N THR A 135 -19.17 5.13 4.74
CA THR A 135 -19.06 4.20 5.87
C THR A 135 -18.35 2.89 5.51
N VAL A 136 -18.52 2.36 4.31
CA VAL A 136 -17.76 1.20 3.82
C VAL A 136 -16.28 1.56 3.66
N THR A 137 -15.96 2.75 3.17
CA THR A 137 -14.57 3.22 3.01
C THR A 137 -13.90 3.39 4.37
N THR A 138 -14.55 4.04 5.34
CA THR A 138 -13.99 4.17 6.71
C THR A 138 -13.91 2.82 7.42
N SER A 139 -14.90 1.94 7.29
CA SER A 139 -14.85 0.58 7.85
C SER A 139 -13.74 -0.27 7.22
N THR A 140 -13.48 -0.12 5.92
CA THR A 140 -12.38 -0.83 5.23
C THR A 140 -11.03 -0.32 5.73
N LYS A 141 -10.86 1.02 5.84
CA LYS A 141 -9.67 1.60 6.46
C LYS A 141 -9.47 1.13 7.90
N GLN A 142 -10.53 1.07 8.71
CA GLN A 142 -10.46 0.55 10.08
C GLN A 142 -10.07 -0.93 10.13
N ALA A 143 -10.54 -1.76 9.20
CA ALA A 143 -10.14 -3.16 9.13
C ALA A 143 -8.64 -3.31 8.84
N SER A 144 -8.12 -2.59 7.83
CA SER A 144 -6.69 -2.57 7.51
C SER A 144 -5.83 -1.97 8.64
N ALA A 145 -6.33 -0.92 9.30
CA ALA A 145 -5.68 -0.33 10.47
C ALA A 145 -5.59 -1.33 11.63
N ARG A 146 -6.64 -2.11 11.89
CA ARG A 146 -6.61 -3.16 12.93
C ARG A 146 -5.58 -4.24 12.64
N THR A 147 -5.43 -4.65 11.38
CA THR A 147 -4.40 -5.65 11.03
C THR A 147 -2.99 -5.12 11.22
N LEU A 148 -2.71 -3.87 10.80
CA LEU A 148 -1.40 -3.25 11.00
C LEU A 148 -1.10 -3.03 12.49
N PHE A 149 -2.10 -2.59 13.26
CA PHE A 149 -1.97 -2.36 14.70
C PHE A 149 -1.73 -3.65 15.50
N ALA A 150 -2.40 -4.74 15.10
CA ALA A 150 -2.20 -6.06 15.72
C ALA A 150 -0.80 -6.63 15.41
N ASP A 151 -0.28 -6.43 14.20
CA ASP A 151 1.06 -6.87 13.81
C ASP A 151 2.16 -6.13 14.59
N ALA A 152 1.95 -4.84 14.87
CA ALA A 152 2.80 -4.02 15.75
C ALA A 152 2.82 -4.48 17.23
N LYS A 153 2.04 -5.50 17.62
CA LYS A 153 1.94 -6.05 18.99
C LYS A 153 1.57 -5.02 20.07
N LEU A 154 0.89 -3.95 19.65
CA LEU A 154 0.45 -2.88 20.53
C LEU A 154 -0.80 -3.28 21.35
N PRO A 155 -1.01 -2.68 22.54
CA PRO A 155 -2.19 -2.99 23.36
C PRO A 155 -3.50 -2.60 22.66
N GLU A 156 -4.42 -3.53 22.42
CA GLU A 156 -5.71 -3.30 21.70
C GLU A 156 -6.49 -2.04 22.16
N LYS A 157 -6.38 -1.66 23.43
CA LYS A 157 -7.00 -0.46 23.98
C LYS A 157 -6.52 0.84 23.31
N TRP A 158 -5.28 0.87 22.82
CA TRP A 158 -4.70 2.01 22.11
C TRP A 158 -5.13 2.10 20.63
N PHE A 159 -5.78 1.07 20.07
CA PHE A 159 -6.36 1.18 18.73
C PHE A 159 -7.36 2.34 18.62
N ASN A 160 -8.03 2.69 19.72
CA ASN A 160 -8.93 3.86 19.78
C ASN A 160 -8.22 5.22 19.68
N ARG A 161 -6.87 5.25 19.72
CA ARG A 161 -6.06 6.46 19.50
C ARG A 161 -5.74 6.66 18.01
N ILE A 162 -5.98 5.65 17.16
CA ILE A 162 -5.75 5.73 15.72
C ILE A 162 -6.94 6.37 15.03
N ASP A 163 -6.70 7.49 14.35
CA ASP A 163 -7.67 8.10 13.45
C ASP A 163 -7.31 7.79 11.99
N VAL A 164 -8.06 6.84 11.43
CA VAL A 164 -8.01 6.40 10.02
C VAL A 164 -8.42 7.47 8.99
N ASN A 165 -8.93 8.62 9.45
CA ASN A 165 -9.28 9.77 8.61
C ASN A 165 -8.39 11.00 8.84
N SER A 166 -7.37 10.89 9.69
CA SER A 166 -6.36 11.93 9.87
C SER A 166 -5.55 12.17 8.58
N GLU A 167 -4.90 13.34 8.50
CA GLU A 167 -3.87 13.64 7.51
C GLU A 167 -2.57 12.85 7.78
N THR A 168 -2.32 12.46 9.04
CA THR A 168 -1.24 11.54 9.39
C THR A 168 -1.61 10.11 9.00
N SER A 169 -0.67 9.36 8.41
CA SER A 169 -0.97 8.00 7.98
C SER A 169 -1.19 7.10 9.19
N VAL A 170 -2.03 6.08 9.02
CA VAL A 170 -2.28 5.06 10.04
C VAL A 170 -0.97 4.35 10.44
N GLU A 171 -0.06 4.19 9.47
CA GLU A 171 1.27 3.59 9.68
C GLU A 171 2.16 4.47 10.56
N ASP A 172 2.16 5.78 10.34
CA ASP A 172 2.90 6.74 11.18
C ASP A 172 2.33 6.80 12.61
N GLN A 173 1.00 6.83 12.75
CA GLN A 173 0.35 6.78 14.07
C GLN A 173 0.66 5.47 14.82
N ILE A 174 0.63 4.33 14.13
CA ILE A 174 1.04 3.03 14.71
C ILE A 174 2.49 3.08 15.15
N LYS A 175 3.37 3.68 14.34
CA LYS A 175 4.80 3.78 14.62
C LYS A 175 5.10 4.67 15.83
N GLU A 176 4.47 5.84 15.94
CA GLU A 176 4.56 6.72 17.12
C GLU A 176 4.11 5.98 18.39
N LEU A 177 2.98 5.27 18.34
CA LEU A 177 2.51 4.42 19.44
C LEU A 177 3.48 3.25 19.74
N GLN A 178 4.19 2.73 18.74
CA GLN A 178 5.19 1.67 18.92
C GLN A 178 6.47 2.20 19.57
N GLU A 179 6.85 3.44 19.28
CA GLU A 179 7.93 4.16 19.94
C GLU A 179 7.55 4.48 21.41
N GLU A 180 6.34 5.01 21.69
CA GLU A 180 5.79 5.15 23.06
C GLU A 180 5.84 3.81 23.83
N TYR A 181 5.41 2.72 23.19
CA TYR A 181 5.37 1.39 23.83
C TYR A 181 6.77 0.85 24.12
N ALA A 182 7.73 1.05 23.21
CA ALA A 182 9.12 0.66 23.41
C ALA A 182 9.79 1.48 24.52
N GLU A 183 9.53 2.78 24.59
CA GLU A 183 10.02 3.66 25.65
C GLU A 183 9.42 3.32 27.02
N ILE A 184 8.12 2.98 27.08
CA ILE A 184 7.48 2.47 28.31
C ILE A 184 8.07 1.11 28.71
N ARG A 185 8.34 0.21 27.75
CA ARG A 185 9.01 -1.06 28.03
C ARG A 185 10.42 -0.84 28.57
N GLN A 186 11.19 0.05 27.95
CA GLN A 186 12.57 0.33 28.34
C GLN A 186 12.63 1.02 29.71
N SER A 187 11.81 2.03 29.97
CA SER A 187 11.73 2.69 31.27
C SER A 187 11.30 1.75 32.40
N VAL A 188 10.38 0.81 32.16
CA VAL A 188 10.05 -0.25 33.15
C VAL A 188 11.26 -1.17 33.42
N ILE A 189 12.03 -1.54 32.38
CA ILE A 189 13.26 -2.32 32.55
C ILE A 189 14.31 -1.52 33.32
N ASP A 190 14.50 -0.24 32.98
CA ASP A 190 15.48 0.63 33.62
C ASP A 190 15.13 0.92 35.09
N ASP A 191 13.84 1.03 35.42
CA ASP A 191 13.35 1.22 36.80
C ASP A 191 13.46 -0.09 37.62
N GLU A 192 13.24 -1.27 37.01
CA GLU A 192 13.45 -2.58 37.63
C GLU A 192 14.95 -2.92 37.80
N VAL A 193 15.81 -2.44 36.88
CA VAL A 193 17.29 -2.45 36.99
C VAL A 193 17.76 -1.50 38.08
N ALA A 194 17.25 -0.27 38.13
CA ALA A 194 17.59 0.72 39.17
C ALA A 194 17.09 0.30 40.57
N GLY A 195 15.95 -0.41 40.62
CA GLY A 195 15.44 -1.06 41.84
C GLY A 195 16.24 -2.29 42.28
N GLY A 196 17.16 -2.80 41.46
CA GLY A 196 18.07 -3.89 41.79
C GLY A 196 17.48 -5.30 41.70
N ASP A 197 16.27 -5.47 41.15
CA ASP A 197 15.66 -6.80 40.94
C ASP A 197 15.92 -7.38 39.53
N TYR A 198 16.74 -6.70 38.72
CA TYR A 198 17.26 -7.27 37.48
C TYR A 198 18.08 -8.54 37.76
N LYS A 199 17.41 -9.68 37.63
CA LYS A 199 18.02 -10.99 37.57
C LYS A 199 18.48 -11.22 36.13
N PRO A 200 19.76 -11.01 35.76
CA PRO A 200 20.25 -11.44 34.47
C PRO A 200 19.90 -12.91 34.30
N ASN A 201 19.40 -13.27 33.11
CA ASN A 201 18.94 -14.62 32.77
C ASN A 201 19.83 -15.67 33.46
N SER A 202 19.24 -16.54 34.28
CA SER A 202 19.96 -17.38 35.23
C SER A 202 20.68 -18.54 34.54
N TYR A 203 21.64 -18.19 33.68
CA TYR A 203 22.64 -19.06 33.12
C TYR A 203 23.54 -19.49 34.26
N LYS A 204 23.15 -20.59 34.93
CA LYS A 204 24.09 -21.35 35.74
C LYS A 204 25.25 -21.70 34.80
N PRO A 205 26.48 -21.22 35.05
CA PRO A 205 27.63 -21.69 34.28
C PRO A 205 27.62 -23.21 34.37
N LYS A 206 27.73 -23.87 33.22
CA LYS A 206 27.82 -25.34 33.18
C LYS A 206 29.01 -25.71 34.06
N GLU A 207 28.79 -26.47 35.14
CA GLU A 207 29.83 -26.83 36.10
C GLU A 207 30.86 -27.71 35.39
N ARG A 208 31.88 -27.04 34.82
CA ARG A 208 33.04 -27.68 34.21
C ARG A 208 33.94 -28.20 35.32
N SER A 209 34.33 -29.45 35.20
CA SER A 209 35.35 -30.06 36.03
C SER A 209 36.70 -29.38 35.83
N GLU A 210 37.61 -29.49 36.81
CA GLU A 210 38.98 -28.92 36.71
C GLU A 210 39.71 -29.35 35.44
N LYS A 211 39.39 -30.54 34.91
CA LYS A 211 39.94 -31.05 33.65
C LYS A 211 39.39 -30.33 32.40
N GLU A 212 38.10 -30.01 32.38
CA GLU A 212 37.49 -29.20 31.31
C GLU A 212 37.90 -27.72 31.39
N TRP A 213 38.28 -27.23 32.58
CA TRP A 213 38.93 -25.91 32.72
C TRP A 213 40.35 -25.93 32.18
N LEU A 214 41.12 -26.99 32.45
CA LEU A 214 42.49 -27.12 31.96
C LEU A 214 42.52 -27.29 30.43
N GLU A 215 41.63 -28.10 29.86
CA GLU A 215 41.46 -28.25 28.41
C GLU A 215 41.05 -26.91 27.74
N LEU A 216 40.15 -26.13 28.37
CA LEU A 216 39.79 -24.78 27.90
C LEU A 216 40.94 -23.77 27.99
N MET A 217 41.95 -24.02 28.84
CA MET A 217 43.10 -23.15 29.05
C MET A 217 44.33 -23.56 28.22
N GLU A 218 44.42 -24.85 27.84
CA GLU A 218 45.39 -25.36 26.87
C GLU A 218 44.96 -25.14 25.40
N ASP A 219 43.66 -24.95 25.13
CA ASP A 219 43.11 -24.60 23.79
C ASP A 219 43.33 -23.12 23.44
N GLU A 220 44.57 -22.63 23.61
CA GLU A 220 44.97 -21.22 23.38
C GLU A 220 44.91 -20.82 21.88
N GLU A 221 44.74 -21.78 20.97
CA GLU A 221 44.45 -21.56 19.54
C GLU A 221 42.94 -21.68 19.18
N GLY A 222 42.06 -21.85 20.18
CA GLY A 222 40.61 -21.98 20.02
C GLY A 222 39.89 -20.68 19.64
N VAL A 223 39.03 -20.74 18.61
CA VAL A 223 38.26 -19.60 18.03
C VAL A 223 37.09 -19.12 18.93
N ASN A 224 37.22 -19.29 20.24
CA ASN A 224 36.15 -19.10 21.23
C ASN A 224 36.66 -18.52 22.56
N ASN A 225 37.83 -17.86 22.56
CA ASN A 225 38.21 -17.04 23.70
C ASN A 225 37.13 -15.96 23.94
N GLY A 226 36.79 -15.72 25.22
CA GLY A 226 35.67 -14.87 25.62
C GLY A 226 35.96 -13.37 25.50
N THR A 227 36.68 -12.94 24.46
CA THR A 227 36.91 -11.51 24.22
C THR A 227 35.65 -10.86 23.65
N ALA A 228 34.91 -10.16 24.51
CA ALA A 228 33.86 -9.26 24.07
C ALA A 228 34.52 -8.10 23.30
N SER A 229 34.40 -8.11 21.97
CA SER A 229 34.82 -6.96 21.14
C SER A 229 33.93 -5.76 21.50
N LEU A 230 34.54 -4.75 22.13
CA LEU A 230 33.85 -3.54 22.57
C LEU A 230 33.73 -2.47 21.47
N GLY A 231 34.06 -2.80 20.21
CA GLY A 231 33.82 -1.94 19.05
C GLY A 231 34.57 -0.61 19.05
N LEU A 232 35.66 -0.50 19.84
CA LEU A 232 36.57 0.65 19.84
C LEU A 232 37.81 0.31 19.01
N GLU A 233 37.69 0.50 17.70
CA GLU A 233 38.85 0.63 16.81
C GLU A 233 39.23 2.12 16.69
N GLU A 234 40.53 2.41 16.65
CA GLU A 234 41.15 3.75 16.55
C GLU A 234 41.68 4.02 15.14
#